data_AF-A0A5J4U1Y4-F1
#
_entry.id   AF-A0A5J4U1Y4-F1
#
_cell.length_a   1.000
_cell.length_b   1.000
_cell.length_c   1.000
_cell.angle_alpha   90.00
_cell.angle_beta   90.00
_cell.angle_gamma   90.00
#
_symmetry.space_group_name_H-M   'P 1'
#
loop_
_entity.id
_entity.type
_entity.pdbx_description
1 polymer ?
#
loop_
_entity_poly.entity_id
_entity_poly.type
_entity_poly.pdbx_seq_one_letter_code
_entity_poly.pdbx_strand_id
1 'polypeptide(L)' 'GTSTPPLFSRDSKYMIHAQGSTASVYSSDSITRLITLEGHSDMITDLCWDPEASECVVTSSLDGLIWQKQGI' A
#
# COMPACT_ATOMS: atom_id res chain seq x y z
N GLY A 1 10.39 -14.16 7.24
CA GLY A 1 9.35 -13.41 6.52
C GLY A 1 9.43 -11.98 6.99
N THR A 2 9.89 -11.08 6.13
CA THR A 2 10.02 -9.66 6.42
C THR A 2 8.66 -9.02 6.20
N SER A 3 7.90 -8.75 7.26
CA SER A 3 6.74 -7.88 7.15
C SER A 3 7.25 -6.44 6.99
N THR A 4 6.92 -5.79 5.87
CA THR A 4 7.18 -4.37 5.69
C THR A 4 6.41 -3.56 6.74
N PRO A 5 7.01 -2.53 7.36
CA PRO A 5 6.26 -1.66 8.26
C PRO A 5 5.13 -0.94 7.51
N PRO A 6 4.05 -0.54 8.21
CA PRO A 6 3.03 0.31 7.61
C PRO A 6 3.61 1.70 7.29
N LEU A 7 3.11 2.31 6.22
CA LEU A 7 3.54 3.63 5.77
C LEU A 7 2.38 4.61 5.72
N PHE A 8 2.62 5.85 6.13
CA PHE A 8 1.64 6.93 6.02
C PHE A 8 1.84 7.73 4.74
N SER A 9 0.75 8.22 4.15
CA SER A 9 0.80 9.23 3.10
C SER A 9 1.43 10.51 3.63
N ARG A 10 1.93 11.35 2.72
CA ARG A 10 2.61 12.61 3.08
C ARG A 10 1.74 13.56 3.88
N ASP A 11 0.43 13.58 3.61
CA ASP A 11 -0.57 14.38 4.33
C ASP A 11 -1.15 13.68 5.56
N SER A 12 -0.66 12.48 5.90
CA SER A 12 -1.13 11.65 7.01
C SER A 12 -2.61 11.28 6.95
N LYS A 13 -3.29 11.43 5.81
CA LYS A 13 -4.71 11.05 5.63
C LYS A 13 -4.90 9.55 5.37
N TYR A 14 -3.86 8.92 4.82
CA TYR A 14 -3.90 7.51 4.45
C TYR A 14 -2.75 6.76 5.09
N MET A 15 -3.00 5.48 5.38
CA MET A 15 -1.99 4.53 5.85
C MET A 15 -2.09 3.27 5.00
N ILE A 16 -0.97 2.77 4.50
CA ILE A 16 -0.90 1.48 3.80
C ILE A 16 -0.17 0.46 4.66
N HIS A 17 -0.67 -0.77 4.64
CA HIS A 17 -0.08 -1.90 5.31
C HIS A 17 -0.15 -3.14 4.41
N ALA A 18 1.01 -3.74 4.13
CA ALA A 18 1.09 -5.00 3.39
C ALA A 18 1.05 -6.19 4.32
N GLN A 19 0.29 -7.20 3.90
CA GLN A 19 0.20 -8.48 4.57
C GLN A 19 0.18 -9.59 3.50
N GLY A 20 1.26 -10.37 3.45
CA GLY A 20 1.43 -11.39 2.44
C GLY A 20 1.43 -10.80 1.04
N SER A 21 0.54 -11.28 0.17
CA SER A 21 0.38 -10.81 -1.21
C SER A 21 -0.63 -9.69 -1.39
N THR A 22 -1.13 -9.11 -0.29
CA THR A 22 -2.14 -8.05 -0.33
C THR A 22 -1.68 -6.82 0.43
N ALA A 23 -2.12 -5.64 0.00
CA ALA A 23 -1.90 -4.41 0.75
C ALA A 23 -3.23 -3.71 1.01
N SER A 24 -3.47 -3.33 2.27
CA SER A 24 -4.68 -2.61 2.66
C SER A 24 -4.35 -1.16 2.91
N VAL A 25 -5.20 -0.26 2.40
CA VAL A 25 -5.12 1.17 2.64
C VAL A 25 -6.23 1.58 3.59
N TYR A 26 -5.90 2.41 4.56
CA TYR A 26 -6.76 2.88 5.63
C TYR A 26 -6.84 4.39 5.63
N SER A 27 -8.01 4.93 5.93
CA SER A 27 -8.20 6.33 6.31
C SER A 27 -7.73 6.52 7.74
N SER A 28 -6.85 7.49 7.98
CA SER A 28 -6.42 7.84 9.35
C SER A 28 -7.53 8.56 10.13
N ASP A 29 -8.38 9.33 9.44
CA ASP A 29 -9.45 10.13 10.05
C ASP A 29 -10.56 9.25 10.63
N SER A 30 -10.98 8.23 9.88
CA SER A 30 -12.08 7.33 10.26
C SER A 30 -11.60 5.99 10.82
N ILE A 31 -10.30 5.69 10.73
CA ILE A 31 -9.70 4.41 11.12
C ILE A 31 -10.44 3.24 10.42
N THR A 32 -10.76 3.44 9.14
CA THR A 32 -11.45 2.46 8.30
C THR A 32 -10.59 2.03 7.13
N ARG A 33 -10.68 0.75 6.75
CA ARG A 33 -10.08 0.26 5.51
C ARG A 33 -10.85 0.82 4.32
N LEU A 34 -10.17 1.56 3.45
CA LEU A 34 -10.73 2.15 2.25
C LEU A 34 -10.69 1.16 1.10
N ILE A 35 -9.50 0.62 0.83
CA ILE A 35 -9.27 -0.28 -0.30
C ILE A 35 -8.35 -1.44 0.10
N THR A 36 -8.52 -2.56 -0.58
CA THR A 36 -7.57 -3.68 -0.57
C THR A 36 -6.98 -3.78 -1.97
N LEU A 37 -5.66 -3.68 -2.05
CA LEU A 37 -4.87 -3.94 -3.25
C LEU A 37 -4.61 -5.45 -3.32
N GLU A 38 -5.25 -6.07 -4.29
CA GLU A 38 -5.14 -7.50 -4.60
C GLU A 38 -4.59 -7.65 -6.02
N GLY A 39 -3.78 -8.66 -6.26
CA GLY A 39 -3.24 -8.94 -7.59
C GLY A 39 -1.85 -9.57 -7.60
N HIS A 40 -1.06 -9.36 -6.57
CA HIS A 40 0.24 -10.01 -6.46
C HIS A 40 0.08 -11.52 -6.22
N SER A 41 0.89 -12.32 -6.90
CA SER A 41 0.91 -13.78 -6.72
C SER A 41 1.86 -14.24 -5.62
N ASP A 42 2.69 -13.33 -5.10
CA ASP A 42 3.65 -13.58 -4.02
C ASP A 42 3.69 -12.42 -3.01
N MET A 43 4.50 -12.56 -1.96
CA MET A 43 4.63 -11.62 -0.86
C MET A 43 5.10 -10.25 -1.34
N ILE A 44 4.36 -9.22 -0.95
CA ILE A 44 4.75 -7.82 -1.13
C ILE A 44 6.01 -7.57 -0.30
N THR A 45 7.04 -7.05 -0.96
CA THR A 45 8.35 -6.78 -0.39
C THR A 45 8.57 -5.33 -0.05
N ASP A 46 7.88 -4.43 -0.74
CA ASP A 46 8.03 -3.00 -0.51
C ASP A 46 6.76 -2.22 -0.86
N LEU A 47 6.62 -1.07 -0.20
CA LEU A 47 5.51 -0.14 -0.33
C LEU A 47 6.07 1.27 -0.50
N CYS A 48 5.50 2.06 -1.40
CA CYS A 48 5.90 3.45 -1.55
C CYS A 48 4.71 4.33 -1.92
N TRP A 49 4.55 5.45 -1.21
CA TRP A 49 3.60 6.49 -1.58
C TRP A 49 4.21 7.41 -2.64
N ASP A 50 3.38 7.87 -3.57
CA ASP A 50 3.79 8.93 -4.48
C ASP A 50 4.03 10.23 -3.69
N PRO A 51 5.22 10.85 -3.79
CA PRO A 51 5.54 12.07 -3.04
C PRO A 51 4.76 13.30 -3.51
N GLU A 52 4.29 13.31 -4.76
CA GLU A 52 3.52 14.38 -5.38
C GLU A 52 2.01 14.14 -5.30
N ALA A 53 1.57 12.88 -5.24
CA ALA A 53 0.16 12.50 -5.14
C ALA A 53 -0.12 11.61 -3.92
N SER A 54 -0.65 12.17 -2.83
CA SER A 54 -0.99 11.42 -1.60
C SER A 54 -1.99 10.27 -1.80
N GLU A 55 -2.71 10.23 -2.93
CA GLU A 55 -3.68 9.20 -3.28
C GLU A 55 -3.12 8.12 -4.23
N CYS A 56 -1.81 8.11 -4.45
CA CYS A 56 -1.16 7.14 -5.30
C CYS A 56 -0.13 6.33 -4.52
N VAL A 57 -0.16 5.02 -4.72
CA VAL A 57 0.70 4.08 -4.02
C VAL A 57 1.23 3.01 -4.97
N VAL A 58 2.47 2.60 -4.72
CA VAL A 58 3.21 1.60 -5.47
C VAL A 58 3.52 0.44 -4.54
N THR A 59 3.26 -0.78 -5.02
CA THR A 59 3.57 -2.03 -4.34
C THR A 59 4.53 -2.86 -5.19
N SER A 60 5.54 -3.45 -4.57
CA SER A 60 6.45 -4.41 -5.22
C SER A 60 6.36 -5.76 -4.53
N SER A 61 6.51 -6.84 -5.29
CA SER A 61 6.41 -8.21 -4.76
C SER A 61 7.50 -9.13 -5.30
N LEU A 62 7.72 -10.25 -4.61
CA LEU A 62 8.57 -11.35 -5.06
C LEU A 62 8.11 -12.03 -6.34
N ASP A 63 6.87 -11.78 -6.78
CA ASP A 63 6.38 -12.22 -8.09
C ASP A 63 7.07 -11.52 -9.28
N GLY A 64 7.92 -10.53 -9.00
CA GLY A 64 8.65 -9.75 -9.99
C GLY A 64 7.82 -8.64 -10.63
N LEU A 65 6.60 -8.40 -10.13
CA LEU A 65 5.72 -7.35 -10.60
C LEU A 65 5.70 -6.15 -9.65
N ILE A 66 5.46 -4.99 -10.25
CA ILE A 66 5.26 -3.73 -9.55
C ILE A 66 3.90 -3.19 -9.98
N TRP A 67 3.06 -2.86 -9.01
CA TRP A 67 1.71 -2.37 -9.24
C TRP A 67 1.58 -0.95 -8.71
N GLN A 68 0.93 -0.08 -9.47
CA GLN A 68 0.60 1.28 -9.05
C GLN A 68 -0.91 1.41 -9.02
N LYS A 69 -1.44 1.91 -7.90
CA LYS A 69 -2.85 2.30 -7.80
C LYS A 69 -2.94 3.83 -7.70
N GLN A 70 -3.78 4.40 -8.56
CA GLN A 70 -4.14 5.82 -8.53
C GLN A 70 -5.59 5.98 -8.11
N GLY A 71 -5.87 6.97 -7.24
CA GLY A 71 -7.19 7.27 -6.69
C GLY A 71 -7.59 6.26 -5.62
N ILE A 72 -7.57 6.71 -4.36
CA ILE A 72 -8.03 5.94 -3.18
C ILE A 72 -9.48 6.27 -2.89
#